data_AF-A0A3P8BB18-F1
#
_entry.id   AF-A0A3P8BB18-F1
#
_cell.length_a   1.000
_cell.length_b   1.000
_cell.length_c   1.000
_cell.angle_alpha   90.00
_cell.angle_beta   90.00
_cell.angle_gamma   90.00
#
_symmetry.space_group_name_H-M   'P 1'
#
loop_
_entity.id
_entity.type
_entity.pdbx_description
1 polymer ?
#
loop_
_entity_poly.entity_id
_entity_poly.type
_entity_poly.pdbx_seq_one_letter_code
_entity_poly.pdbx_strand_id
1 'polypeptide(L)'
;MEILREKLESTYDIFSASDHNSLWDYFVVILVKKHPNIKVDADSVSIQPFPNSVMNRHLLSIDLNLSQFLSNSSVELSLRIFTTHLESCAEYSGERVTQLKSVWDTMSSYVKCGDSKARLNKGRASIFCGDLNLRDSEVGSVATFIHNFN
;
A
#
# COMPACT_ATOMS: atom_id res chain seq x y z
N MET A 1 10.09 -2.05 -17.12
CA MET A 1 10.70 -2.56 -15.87
C MET A 1 12.21 -2.69 -15.94
N GLU A 2 12.78 -3.12 -17.07
CA GLU A 2 14.22 -3.35 -17.25
C GLU A 2 15.10 -2.16 -16.82
N ILE A 3 14.83 -0.96 -17.33
CA ILE A 3 15.61 0.25 -16.99
C ILE A 3 15.57 0.59 -15.48
N LEU A 4 14.41 0.40 -14.84
CA LEU A 4 14.26 0.63 -13.40
C LEU A 4 15.13 -0.34 -12.61
N ARG A 5 15.11 -1.63 -12.97
CA ARG A 5 15.93 -2.66 -12.31
C ARG A 5 17.42 -2.41 -12.55
N GLU A 6 17.82 -2.20 -13.79
CA GLU A 6 19.22 -1.91 -14.16
C GLU A 6 19.80 -0.76 -13.34
N LYS A 7 19.04 0.33 -13.17
CA LYS A 7 19.53 1.53 -12.48
C LYS A 7 19.43 1.47 -10.96
N LEU A 8 18.45 0.77 -10.40
CA LEU A 8 18.08 0.92 -8.99
C LEU A 8 18.13 -0.39 -8.17
N GLU A 9 18.19 -1.56 -8.78
CA GLU A 9 18.13 -2.86 -8.08
C GLU A 9 19.34 -3.11 -7.19
N SER A 10 20.49 -2.51 -7.48
CA SER A 10 21.66 -2.52 -6.59
C SER A 10 21.37 -1.88 -5.22
N THR A 11 20.39 -0.99 -5.18
CA THR A 11 20.15 -0.05 -4.09
C THR A 11 18.78 -0.25 -3.43
N TYR A 12 17.81 -0.76 -4.18
CA TYR A 12 16.43 -0.96 -3.77
C TYR A 12 15.97 -2.38 -4.07
N ASP A 13 15.12 -2.92 -3.21
CA ASP A 13 14.25 -4.04 -3.57
C ASP A 13 13.04 -3.45 -4.32
N ILE A 14 12.74 -4.00 -5.50
CA ILE A 14 11.78 -3.42 -6.45
C ILE A 14 10.61 -4.39 -6.63
N PHE A 15 9.41 -3.93 -6.29
CA PHE A 15 8.17 -4.69 -6.37
C PHE A 15 7.21 -4.00 -7.34
N SER A 16 6.90 -4.67 -8.44
CA SER A 16 6.02 -4.13 -9.47
C SER A 16 4.78 -4.99 -9.61
N ALA A 17 3.66 -4.32 -9.86
CA ALA A 17 2.43 -5.00 -10.21
C ALA A 17 2.57 -5.78 -11.54
N SER A 18 3.40 -5.28 -12.47
CA SER A 18 3.68 -5.92 -13.76
C SER A 18 4.37 -7.28 -13.65
N ASP A 19 5.05 -7.56 -12.53
CA ASP A 19 5.73 -8.85 -12.33
C ASP A 19 4.71 -10.01 -12.21
N HIS A 20 3.43 -9.69 -11.99
CA HIS A 20 2.34 -10.65 -11.82
C HIS A 20 1.28 -10.59 -12.93
N ASN A 21 1.26 -9.52 -13.73
CA ASN A 21 0.36 -9.40 -14.88
C ASN A 21 1.01 -8.54 -15.99
N SER A 22 1.39 -9.18 -17.08
CA SER A 22 2.04 -8.53 -18.23
C SER A 22 1.08 -7.71 -19.11
N LEU A 23 -0.23 -7.76 -18.86
CA LEU A 23 -1.25 -7.03 -19.62
C LEU A 23 -1.43 -5.57 -19.16
N TRP A 24 -0.67 -5.13 -18.16
CA TRP A 24 -0.73 -3.74 -17.70
C TRP A 24 0.22 -2.85 -18.48
N ASP A 25 -0.35 -2.02 -19.35
CA ASP A 25 0.37 -1.00 -20.12
C ASP A 25 1.04 0.07 -19.22
N TYR A 26 0.48 0.29 -18.04
CA TYR A 26 0.99 1.18 -17.00
C TYR A 26 0.69 0.60 -15.61
N PHE A 27 1.62 0.77 -14.66
CA PHE A 27 1.53 0.16 -13.33
C PHE A 27 2.27 0.97 -12.26
N VAL A 28 1.97 0.68 -11.00
CA VAL A 28 2.69 1.24 -9.84
C VAL A 28 3.79 0.30 -9.37
N VAL A 29 4.80 0.88 -8.71
CA VAL A 29 5.97 0.16 -8.17
C VAL A 29 6.24 0.65 -6.75
N ILE A 30 6.59 -0.27 -5.84
CA ILE A 30 7.17 0.05 -4.54
C ILE A 30 8.67 -0.23 -4.60
N LEU A 31 9.49 0.77 -4.26
CA LEU A 31 10.93 0.63 -4.10
C LEU A 31 11.28 0.74 -2.62
N VAL A 32 11.83 -0.33 -2.05
CA VAL A 32 12.27 -0.36 -0.66
C VAL A 32 13.79 -0.20 -0.65
N LYS A 33 14.30 0.84 0.01
CA LYS A 33 15.75 1.05 0.13
C LYS A 33 16.36 -0.12 0.93
N LYS A 34 17.37 -0.77 0.35
CA LYS A 34 18.14 -1.80 1.06
C LYS A 34 18.82 -1.18 2.26
N HIS A 35 18.46 -1.64 3.46
CA HIS A 35 18.97 -1.13 4.71
C HIS A 35 18.94 -2.23 5.79
N PRO A 36 19.97 -2.37 6.66
CA PRO A 36 20.04 -3.46 7.64
C PRO A 36 18.82 -3.56 8.58
N ASN A 37 18.18 -2.42 8.84
CA ASN A 37 17.04 -2.32 9.77
C ASN A 37 15.67 -2.45 9.06
N ILE A 38 15.65 -2.59 7.73
CA ILE A 38 14.44 -2.77 6.93
C ILE A 38 14.49 -4.15 6.32
N LYS A 39 13.64 -5.06 6.78
CA LYS A 39 13.49 -6.38 6.17
C LYS A 39 12.20 -6.41 5.38
N VAL A 40 12.30 -6.78 4.11
CA VAL A 40 11.12 -6.98 3.26
C VAL A 40 10.63 -8.42 3.40
N ASP A 41 9.32 -8.59 3.56
CA ASP A 41 8.66 -9.89 3.42
C ASP A 41 8.19 -10.04 1.97
N ALA A 42 9.02 -10.63 1.12
CA ALA A 42 8.73 -10.72 -0.32
C ALA A 42 7.49 -11.59 -0.63
N ASP A 43 7.13 -12.52 0.25
CA ASP A 43 5.95 -13.39 0.09
C ASP A 43 4.65 -12.64 0.43
N SER A 44 4.75 -11.47 1.04
CA SER A 44 3.60 -10.64 1.42
C SER A 44 3.10 -9.71 0.30
N VAL A 45 3.77 -9.70 -0.86
CA VAL A 45 3.36 -8.87 -2.01
C VAL A 45 1.92 -9.21 -2.38
N SER A 46 1.07 -8.19 -2.37
CA SER A 46 -0.34 -8.32 -2.71
C SER A 46 -0.72 -7.28 -3.73
N ILE A 47 -1.40 -7.74 -4.78
CA ILE A 47 -1.92 -6.91 -5.85
C ILE A 47 -3.40 -7.17 -5.99
N GLN A 48 -4.19 -6.12 -5.75
CA GLN A 48 -5.65 -6.18 -5.79
C GLN A 48 -6.15 -5.28 -6.92
N PRO A 49 -6.65 -5.85 -8.04
CA PRO A 49 -7.28 -5.06 -9.10
C PRO A 49 -8.54 -4.33 -8.61
N PHE A 50 -8.79 -3.14 -9.15
CA PHE A 50 -10.09 -2.49 -8.99
C PHE A 50 -11.02 -2.95 -10.12
N PRO A 51 -12.08 -3.73 -9.84
CA PRO A 51 -12.83 -4.44 -10.89
C PRO A 51 -13.58 -3.50 -11.85
N ASN A 52 -13.92 -2.29 -11.40
CA ASN A 52 -14.66 -1.30 -12.18
C ASN A 52 -13.74 -0.23 -12.80
N SER A 53 -12.43 -0.32 -12.57
CA SER A 53 -11.48 0.59 -13.18
C SER A 53 -11.48 0.41 -14.70
N VAL A 54 -11.62 1.50 -15.43
CA VAL A 54 -11.45 1.50 -16.89
C VAL A 54 -10.01 1.84 -17.32
N MET A 55 -9.15 2.17 -16.35
CA MET A 55 -7.74 2.55 -16.55
C MET A 55 -6.74 1.54 -15.96
N ASN A 56 -7.12 0.27 -15.79
CA ASN A 56 -6.29 -0.81 -15.23
C ASN A 56 -5.67 -0.52 -13.84
N ARG A 57 -6.40 0.20 -12.98
CA ARG A 57 -5.96 0.56 -11.63
C ARG A 57 -6.02 -0.63 -10.68
N HIS A 58 -5.07 -0.63 -9.74
CA HIS A 58 -4.89 -1.70 -8.77
C HIS A 58 -4.20 -1.13 -7.52
N LEU A 59 -4.40 -1.81 -6.39
CA LEU A 59 -3.69 -1.56 -5.14
C LEU A 59 -2.51 -2.54 -5.04
N LEU A 60 -1.29 -2.00 -4.94
CA LEU A 60 -0.08 -2.77 -4.67
C LEU A 60 0.30 -2.59 -3.19
N SER A 61 0.65 -3.67 -2.50
CA SER A 61 1.10 -3.60 -1.12
C SER A 61 2.14 -4.64 -0.75
N ILE A 62 2.96 -4.33 0.27
CA ILE A 62 4.01 -5.22 0.78
C ILE A 62 4.29 -4.96 2.26
N ASP A 63 4.60 -6.02 3.00
CA ASP A 63 5.03 -5.95 4.40
C ASP A 63 6.54 -5.72 4.53
N LEU A 64 6.85 -4.82 5.45
CA LEU A 64 8.18 -4.55 5.96
C LEU A 64 8.21 -4.86 7.45
N ASN A 65 9.31 -5.46 7.91
CA ASN A 65 9.63 -5.54 9.32
C ASN A 65 10.73 -4.53 9.63
N LEU A 66 10.39 -3.57 10.46
CA LEU A 66 11.26 -2.48 10.90
C LEU A 66 11.75 -2.80 12.31
N SER A 67 13.07 -2.99 12.47
CA SER A 67 13.71 -3.29 13.75
C SER A 67 14.68 -2.19 14.17
N GLN A 68 14.88 -2.03 15.48
CA GLN A 68 15.94 -1.17 16.05
C GLN A 68 15.92 0.31 15.65
N PHE A 69 14.77 0.86 15.23
CA PHE A 69 14.64 2.29 14.91
C PHE A 69 14.56 3.20 16.16
N LEU A 70 14.19 2.62 17.31
CA LEU A 70 14.18 3.31 18.59
C LEU A 70 15.26 2.68 19.46
N SER A 71 16.29 3.45 19.82
CA SER A 71 17.33 3.01 20.74
C SER A 71 16.68 2.54 22.05
N ASN A 72 17.03 1.32 22.49
CA ASN A 72 16.50 0.64 23.68
C ASN A 72 15.08 0.03 23.57
N SER A 73 14.50 -0.08 22.38
CA SER A 73 13.23 -0.79 22.18
C SER A 73 13.44 -2.16 21.54
N SER A 74 12.92 -3.22 22.16
CA SER A 74 12.80 -4.56 21.56
C SER A 74 11.55 -4.70 20.67
N VAL A 75 10.84 -3.60 20.41
CA VAL A 75 9.60 -3.61 19.63
C VAL A 75 9.94 -3.65 18.15
N GLU A 76 9.46 -4.69 17.47
CA GLU A 76 9.44 -4.76 16.01
C GLU A 76 8.16 -4.11 15.49
N LEU A 77 8.27 -3.31 14.42
CA LEU A 77 7.12 -2.75 13.73
C LEU A 77 6.91 -3.48 12.41
N SER A 78 5.78 -4.18 12.28
CA SER A 78 5.28 -4.64 10.99
C SER A 78 4.56 -3.49 10.29
N LEU A 79 5.18 -2.94 9.26
CA LEU A 79 4.63 -1.87 8.44
C LEU A 79 4.17 -2.46 7.10
N ARG A 80 2.91 -2.26 6.71
CA ARG A 80 2.50 -2.47 5.32
C ARG A 80 2.48 -1.16 4.55
N ILE A 81 3.20 -1.11 3.44
CA ILE A 81 3.11 -0.01 2.49
C ILE A 81 2.06 -0.37 1.44
N PHE A 82 1.17 0.56 1.17
CA PHE A 82 0.15 0.49 0.13
C PHE A 82 0.39 1.62 -0.87
N THR A 83 0.34 1.29 -2.15
CA THR A 83 0.37 2.29 -3.22
C THR A 83 -0.63 1.99 -4.31
N THR A 84 -1.16 3.05 -4.90
CA THR A 84 -2.04 2.97 -6.06
C THR A 84 -1.98 4.27 -6.84
N HIS A 85 -2.47 4.21 -8.07
CA HIS A 85 -2.86 5.36 -8.83
C HIS A 85 -4.38 5.26 -8.99
N LEU A 86 -5.17 6.05 -8.26
CA LEU A 86 -6.64 5.98 -8.30
C LEU A 86 -7.20 6.62 -9.58
N GLU A 87 -8.40 6.21 -9.99
CA GLU A 87 -9.07 6.63 -11.23
C GLU A 87 -8.92 8.14 -11.48
N SER A 88 -8.42 8.49 -12.66
CA SER A 88 -8.14 9.89 -13.03
C SER A 88 -9.39 10.58 -13.57
N CYS A 89 -9.26 11.87 -13.87
CA CYS A 89 -10.31 12.71 -14.45
C CYS A 89 -11.54 12.92 -13.54
N ALA A 90 -12.32 13.96 -13.83
CA ALA A 90 -13.40 14.42 -12.95
C ALA A 90 -14.63 13.50 -13.03
N GLU A 91 -14.93 13.01 -14.24
CA GLU A 91 -16.04 12.14 -14.58
C GLU A 91 -15.99 10.78 -13.86
N TYR A 92 -14.80 10.34 -13.43
CA TYR A 92 -14.63 9.08 -12.69
C TYR A 92 -14.56 9.26 -11.17
N SER A 93 -15.07 10.39 -10.66
CA SER A 93 -15.16 10.68 -9.22
C SER A 93 -15.80 9.54 -8.40
N GLY A 94 -16.91 8.98 -8.88
CA GLY A 94 -17.60 7.89 -8.20
C GLY A 94 -16.76 6.62 -8.04
N GLU A 95 -16.01 6.26 -9.09
CA GLU A 95 -15.12 5.11 -9.06
C GLU A 95 -13.90 5.37 -8.16
N ARG A 96 -13.27 6.55 -8.29
CA ARG A 96 -12.15 6.96 -7.43
C ARG A 96 -12.50 6.91 -5.94
N VAL A 97 -13.71 7.36 -5.57
CA VAL A 97 -14.20 7.28 -4.18
C VAL A 97 -14.42 5.83 -3.74
N THR A 98 -14.94 4.98 -4.62
CA THR A 98 -15.13 3.54 -4.35
C THR A 98 -13.80 2.82 -4.12
N GLN A 99 -12.81 3.12 -4.96
CA GLN A 99 -11.45 2.61 -4.82
C GLN A 99 -10.81 3.07 -3.50
N LEU A 100 -10.92 4.36 -3.16
CA LEU A 100 -10.41 4.90 -1.89
C LEU A 100 -11.02 4.19 -0.66
N LYS A 101 -12.33 3.91 -0.68
CA LYS A 101 -13.00 3.13 0.37
C LYS A 101 -12.43 1.72 0.48
N SER A 102 -12.25 1.03 -0.65
CA SER A 102 -11.67 -0.30 -0.67
C SER A 102 -10.25 -0.31 -0.10
N VAL A 103 -9.42 0.70 -0.41
CA VAL A 103 -8.09 0.84 0.19
C VAL A 103 -8.18 1.02 1.70
N TRP A 104 -9.06 1.89 2.18
CA TRP A 104 -9.24 2.14 3.61
C TRP A 104 -9.62 0.88 4.39
N ASP A 105 -10.55 0.10 3.87
CA ASP A 105 -11.00 -1.16 4.48
C ASP A 105 -9.84 -2.17 4.56
N THR A 106 -9.07 -2.30 3.49
CA THR A 106 -7.88 -3.18 3.45
C THR A 106 -6.80 -2.72 4.45
N MET A 107 -6.51 -1.42 4.52
CA MET A 107 -5.57 -0.86 5.49
C MET A 107 -6.02 -1.09 6.93
N SER A 108 -7.29 -0.85 7.22
CA SER A 108 -7.87 -0.99 8.55
C SER A 108 -7.87 -2.44 9.01
N SER A 109 -8.23 -3.36 8.11
CA SER A 109 -8.18 -4.82 8.36
C SER A 109 -6.75 -5.27 8.68
N TYR A 110 -5.75 -4.78 7.94
CA TYR A 110 -4.35 -5.11 8.19
C TYR A 110 -3.91 -4.76 9.62
N VAL A 111 -4.25 -3.56 10.10
CA VAL A 111 -3.87 -3.08 11.44
C VAL A 111 -4.58 -3.89 12.53
N LYS A 112 -5.89 -4.12 12.39
CA LYS A 112 -6.73 -4.86 13.37
C LYS A 112 -6.39 -6.35 13.49
N CYS A 113 -5.85 -6.97 12.44
CA CYS A 113 -5.50 -8.41 12.44
C CYS A 113 -4.44 -8.79 13.51
N GLY A 114 -3.72 -7.82 14.08
CA GLY A 114 -2.72 -8.04 15.12
C GLY A 114 -3.22 -8.14 16.57
N ASP A 115 -4.49 -7.85 16.85
CA ASP A 115 -5.01 -7.65 18.21
C ASP A 115 -5.25 -8.95 19.02
N SER A 116 -4.79 -10.10 18.51
CA SER A 116 -4.76 -11.32 19.30
C SER A 116 -3.61 -11.28 20.32
N LYS A 117 -3.90 -11.60 21.59
CA LYS A 117 -3.02 -11.53 22.78
C LYS A 117 -1.63 -12.20 22.68
N ALA A 118 -1.25 -12.76 21.53
CA ALA A 118 -0.05 -13.55 21.30
C ALA A 118 1.19 -12.74 20.84
N ARG A 119 1.11 -11.42 20.60
CA ARG A 119 2.25 -10.61 20.10
C ARG A 119 2.49 -9.34 20.92
N LEU A 120 2.86 -9.49 22.19
CA LEU A 120 3.17 -8.39 23.12
C LEU A 120 4.26 -7.41 22.64
N ASN A 121 5.11 -7.80 21.67
CA ASN A 121 6.26 -6.99 21.22
C ASN A 121 6.23 -6.65 19.71
N LYS A 122 5.08 -6.77 19.03
CA LYS A 122 4.99 -6.48 17.59
C LYS A 122 3.86 -5.51 17.25
N GLY A 123 4.22 -4.25 16.99
CA GLY A 123 3.28 -3.24 16.50
C GLY A 123 2.93 -3.49 15.03
N ARG A 124 1.74 -3.04 14.61
CA ARG A 124 1.35 -3.02 13.20
C ARG A 124 0.97 -1.61 12.80
N ALA A 125 1.44 -1.18 11.63
CA ALA A 125 1.08 0.09 11.03
C ALA A 125 0.88 -0.08 9.52
N SER A 126 0.15 0.85 8.93
CA SER A 126 -0.01 0.96 7.49
C SER A 126 0.35 2.37 7.02
N ILE A 127 1.00 2.45 5.87
CA ILE A 127 1.20 3.70 5.13
C ILE A 127 0.54 3.52 3.77
N PHE A 128 -0.32 4.46 3.41
CA PHE A 128 -0.88 4.55 2.07
C PHE A 128 -0.44 5.85 1.42
N CYS A 129 0.12 5.72 0.22
CA CYS A 129 0.64 6.84 -0.56
C CYS A 129 0.49 6.56 -2.05
N GLY A 130 0.43 7.60 -2.89
CA GLY A 130 0.34 7.44 -4.34
C GLY A 130 -0.28 8.66 -5.00
N ASP A 131 -0.59 8.53 -6.29
CA ASP A 131 -1.41 9.53 -6.99
C ASP A 131 -2.88 9.18 -6.81
N LEU A 132 -3.53 9.88 -5.88
CA LEU A 132 -4.91 9.60 -5.53
C LEU A 132 -5.92 10.30 -6.43
N ASN A 133 -5.51 11.26 -7.27
CA ASN A 133 -6.41 12.07 -8.10
C ASN A 133 -7.59 12.72 -7.36
N LEU A 134 -7.53 12.82 -6.03
CA LEU A 134 -8.64 13.26 -5.19
C LEU A 134 -8.84 14.77 -5.27
N ARG A 135 -10.09 15.19 -5.12
CA ARG A 135 -10.48 16.54 -4.75
C ARG A 135 -10.93 16.53 -3.29
N ASP A 136 -10.76 17.64 -2.59
CA ASP A 136 -11.09 17.75 -1.16
C ASP A 136 -12.54 17.35 -0.84
N SER A 137 -13.50 17.66 -1.74
CA SER A 137 -14.91 17.27 -1.60
C SER A 137 -15.14 15.76 -1.59
N GLU A 138 -14.28 14.99 -2.24
CA GLU A 138 -14.36 13.53 -2.30
C GLU A 138 -13.86 12.90 -1.00
N VAL A 139 -12.85 13.51 -0.37
CA VAL A 139 -12.32 13.09 0.93
C VAL A 139 -13.38 13.27 2.01
N GLY A 140 -14.07 14.42 2.02
CA GLY A 140 -15.16 14.68 2.97
C GLY A 140 -16.27 13.63 2.89
N SER A 141 -16.60 13.19 1.67
CA SER A 141 -17.58 12.13 1.44
C SER A 141 -17.15 10.80 2.05
N VAL A 142 -15.85 10.47 2.03
CA VAL A 142 -15.30 9.24 2.62
C VAL A 142 -15.15 9.35 4.15
N ALA A 143 -14.78 10.52 4.69
CA ALA A 143 -14.65 10.73 6.13
C ALA A 143 -15.95 10.42 6.89
N THR A 144 -17.12 10.78 6.32
CA THR A 144 -18.42 10.41 6.90
C THR A 144 -18.61 8.89 6.99
N PHE A 145 -18.08 8.11 6.05
CA PHE A 145 -18.11 6.65 6.15
C PHE A 145 -17.15 6.15 7.24
N ILE A 146 -15.91 6.65 7.26
CA ILE A 146 -14.87 6.22 8.21
C ILE A 146 -15.32 6.42 9.67
N HIS A 147 -15.97 7.56 9.97
CA HIS A 147 -16.46 7.86 11.31
C HIS A 147 -17.56 6.90 11.81
N ASN A 148 -18.27 6.20 10.93
CA ASN A 148 -19.30 5.23 11.30
C ASN A 148 -18.74 3.81 11.57
N PHE A 149 -17.42 3.60 11.46
CA PHE A 149 -16.74 2.31 11.66
C PHE A 149 -15.80 2.26 12.88
N ASN A 150 -15.70 3.35 13.65
CA ASN A 150 -15.05 3.42 14.96
C ASN A 150 -16.11 3.40 16.07
#